data_AF-A0A1F7MR51-F1
#
_entry.id   AF-A0A1F7MR51-F1
#
_cell.length_a   1.000
_cell.length_b   1.000
_cell.length_c   1.000
_cell.angle_alpha   90.00
_cell.angle_beta   90.00
_cell.angle_gamma   90.00
#
_symmetry.space_group_name_H-M   'P 1'
#
loop_
_entity.id
_entity.type
_entity.pdbx_description
1 polymer ?
#
loop_
_entity_poly.entity_id
_entity_poly.type
_entity_poly.pdbx_seq_one_letter_code
_entity_poly.pdbx_strand_id
1 'polypeptide(L)' 'MARVPYVEPGGAPEEVARVFASVRQRAGRVLNFFKALAHFPAALAAAESLLGALRTTTLDPRLRELAYLKTSQVNGCAY' A
#
# COMPACT_ATOMS: atom_id res chain seq x y z
N MET A 1 -16.37 0.28 -1.66
CA MET A 1 -16.27 1.49 -0.81
C MET A 1 -15.67 1.13 0.54
N ALA A 2 -15.02 2.08 1.21
CA ALA A 2 -14.43 1.85 2.52
C ALA A 2 -15.52 1.57 3.57
N ARG A 3 -15.30 0.55 4.42
CA ARG A 3 -16.17 0.29 5.59
C ARG A 3 -15.68 0.97 6.85
N VAL A 4 -14.38 1.30 6.89
CA VAL A 4 -13.74 2.08 7.94
C VAL A 4 -13.34 3.44 7.38
N PRO A 5 -13.39 4.52 8.16
CA PRO A 5 -12.93 5.83 7.71
C PRO A 5 -11.44 5.74 7.36
N TYR A 6 -11.00 6.54 6.39
CA TYR A 6 -9.59 6.62 6.06
C TYR A 6 -8.85 7.56 7.01
N VAL A 7 -7.60 7.22 7.34
CA VAL A 7 -6.68 8.20 7.91
C VAL A 7 -6.17 9.07 6.76
N GLU A 8 -6.54 10.34 6.78
CA GLU A 8 -6.07 11.30 5.78
C GLU A 8 -4.68 11.83 6.14
N PRO A 9 -3.83 12.16 5.16
CA PRO A 9 -2.47 12.63 5.44
C PRO A 9 -2.40 13.90 6.29
N GLY A 10 -3.41 14.77 6.22
CA GLY A 10 -3.49 15.99 7.02
C GLY A 10 -3.85 15.65 8.46
N GLY A 11 -2.86 15.69 9.36
CA GLY A 11 -3.04 15.40 10.79
C GLY A 11 -2.73 13.97 11.21
N ALA A 12 -2.12 13.17 10.33
CA ALA A 12 -1.67 11.83 10.70
C ALA A 12 -0.50 11.90 11.71
N PRO A 13 -0.38 10.93 12.65
CA PRO A 13 0.78 10.80 13.51
C PRO A 13 2.08 10.72 12.70
N GLU A 14 3.20 11.18 13.27
CA GLU A 14 4.48 11.32 12.57
C GLU A 14 4.94 10.02 11.88
N GLU A 15 4.77 8.87 12.53
CA GLU A 15 5.09 7.55 11.96
C GLU A 15 4.27 7.21 10.71
N VAL A 16 2.96 7.53 10.70
CA VAL A 16 2.09 7.35 9.53
C VAL A 16 2.45 8.35 8.44
N ALA A 17 2.72 9.61 8.81
CA ALA A 17 3.09 10.67 7.89
C ALA A 17 4.38 10.33 7.11
N ARG A 18 5.37 9.71 7.77
CA ARG A 18 6.60 9.23 7.12
C ARG A 18 6.32 8.17 6.05
N VAL A 19 5.51 7.17 6.36
CA VAL A 19 5.11 6.15 5.37
C VAL A 19 4.34 6.78 4.21
N PHE A 20 3.39 7.69 4.49
CA PHE A 20 2.62 8.38 3.45
C PHE A 20 3.50 9.21 2.53
N ALA A 21 4.52 9.90 3.06
CA ALA A 21 5.48 10.65 2.26
C ALA A 21 6.26 9.73 1.29
N SER A 22 6.78 8.61 1.80
CA SER A 22 7.50 7.62 0.99
C SER A 22 6.62 7.00 -0.10
N VAL A 23 5.37 6.65 0.23
CA VAL A 23 4.40 6.14 -0.76
C VAL A 23 4.09 7.21 -1.81
N ARG A 24 3.87 8.46 -1.41
CA ARG A 24 3.57 9.57 -2.33
C ARG A 24 4.73 9.87 -3.27
N GLN A 25 5.97 9.83 -2.78
CA GLN A 25 7.16 10.00 -3.62
C GLN A 25 7.21 8.95 -4.74
N ARG A 26 6.80 7.71 -4.46
CA ARG A 26 6.86 6.59 -5.40
C ARG A 26 5.65 6.50 -6.34
N ALA A 27 4.46 6.79 -5.84
CA ALA A 27 3.19 6.56 -6.56
C ALA A 27 2.44 7.84 -6.96
N GLY A 28 2.99 9.02 -6.65
CA GLY A 28 2.35 10.33 -6.88
C GLY A 28 1.20 10.65 -5.92
N ARG A 29 0.65 9.65 -5.22
CA ARG A 29 -0.46 9.77 -4.27
C ARG A 29 -0.39 8.69 -3.19
N VAL A 30 -1.09 8.90 -2.08
CA VAL A 30 -1.31 7.87 -1.05
C VAL A 30 -2.51 7.02 -1.47
N LEU A 31 -2.30 5.72 -1.69
CA LEU A 31 -3.37 4.79 -2.07
C LEU A 31 -4.30 4.48 -0.88
N ASN A 32 -5.57 4.19 -1.15
CA ASN A 32 -6.58 3.90 -0.13
C ASN A 32 -6.20 2.73 0.79
N PHE A 33 -5.48 1.74 0.26
CA PHE A 33 -4.90 0.64 1.05
C PHE A 33 -4.06 1.17 2.23
N PHE A 34 -3.11 2.08 1.99
CA PHE A 34 -2.27 2.65 3.04
C PHE A 34 -3.09 3.52 4.01
N LYS A 35 -4.08 4.27 3.51
CA LYS A 35 -4.96 5.08 4.37
C LYS A 35 -5.83 4.24 5.32
N ALA A 36 -6.24 3.05 4.88
CA ALA A 36 -6.98 2.11 5.71
C ALA A 36 -6.08 1.42 6.75
N LEU A 37 -4.86 1.01 6.36
CA LEU A 37 -3.90 0.38 7.28
C LEU A 37 -3.35 1.35 8.33
N ALA A 38 -3.40 2.66 8.07
CA ALA A 38 -2.88 3.68 8.97
C ALA A 38 -3.54 3.75 10.35
N HIS A 39 -4.69 3.11 10.55
CA HIS A 39 -5.24 2.87 11.90
C HIS A 39 -4.36 1.98 12.77
N PHE A 40 -3.48 1.20 12.15
CA PHE A 40 -2.49 0.37 12.82
C PHE A 40 -1.08 0.65 12.26
N PRO A 41 -0.35 1.63 12.83
CA PRO A 41 0.92 2.10 12.28
C PRO A 41 1.99 1.02 12.08
N ALA A 42 2.08 0.05 12.99
CA ALA A 42 3.02 -1.06 12.84
C ALA A 42 2.71 -1.93 11.60
N ALA A 43 1.42 -2.22 11.35
CA ALA A 43 1.00 -2.95 10.16
C ALA A 43 1.23 -2.12 8.88
N LEU A 44 1.01 -0.81 8.94
CA LEU A 44 1.30 0.10 7.83
C LEU A 44 2.78 0.05 7.42
N ALA A 45 3.69 0.15 8.39
CA ALA A 45 5.13 0.07 8.15
C ALA A 45 5.56 -1.31 7.62
N ALA A 46 4.99 -2.39 8.18
CA ALA A 46 5.26 -3.75 7.72
C ALA A 46 4.80 -3.96 6.27
N ALA A 47 3.61 -3.47 5.91
CA ALA A 47 3.07 -3.56 4.56
C ALA A 47 3.92 -2.75 3.56
N GLU A 48 4.36 -1.55 3.94
CA GLU A 48 5.27 -0.77 3.10
C GLU A 48 6.59 -1.50 2.84
N SER A 49 7.18 -2.08 3.90
CA SER A 49 8.43 -2.85 3.81
C SER A 49 8.29 -4.06 2.87
N LEU A 50 7.22 -4.85 3.04
CA LEU A 50 6.93 -6.00 2.17
C LEU A 50 6.76 -5.57 0.70
N LEU A 51 5.96 -4.54 0.44
CA LEU A 51 5.74 -4.03 -0.92
C LEU A 51 6.99 -3.36 -1.50
N GLY A 52 7.92 -2.92 -0.66
CA GLY A 52 9.26 -2.47 -1.05
C GLY A 52 10.13 -3.63 -1.50
N ALA A 53 10.22 -4.68 -0.68
CA ALA A 53 11.00 -5.88 -0.96
C ALA A 53 10.54 -6.60 -2.24
N LEU A 54 9.24 -6.66 -2.50
CA LEU A 54 8.71 -7.26 -3.73
C LEU A 54 9.16 -6.52 -5.00
N ARG A 55 9.66 -5.28 -4.89
CA ARG A 55 10.21 -4.53 -6.04
C ARG A 55 11.63 -4.95 -6.39
N THR A 56 12.36 -5.52 -5.44
CA THR A 56 13.77 -5.91 -5.61
C THR A 56 13.94 -7.34 -6.13
N THR A 57 12.84 -8.00 -6.49
CA THR A 57 12.85 -9.35 -7.07
C THR A 57 13.53 -9.38 -8.44
N THR A 58 14.05 -10.54 -8.84
CA THR A 58 14.58 -10.78 -10.20
C THR A 58 13.50 -11.02 -11.26
N LEU A 59 12.23 -11.14 -10.85
CA LEU A 59 11.10 -11.31 -11.75
C LEU A 59 10.87 -10.05 -12.61
N ASP A 60 10.59 -10.25 -13.90
CA ASP A 60 10.23 -9.16 -14.81
C ASP A 60 9.05 -8.32 -14.24
N PRO A 61 9.13 -6.98 -14.29
CA PRO A 61 8.09 -6.12 -13.72
C PRO A 61 6.67 -6.38 -14.22
N ARG A 62 6.49 -6.74 -15.51
CA ARG A 62 5.17 -7.04 -16.06
C ARG A 62 4.65 -8.38 -15.56
N LEU A 63 5.52 -9.38 -15.41
CA LEU A 63 5.13 -10.67 -14.82
C LEU A 63 4.75 -10.54 -13.34
N ARG A 64 5.46 -9.69 -12.58
CA ARG A 64 5.09 -9.40 -11.19
C ARG A 64 3.71 -8.76 -11.10
N GLU A 65 3.41 -7.79 -11.97
CA GLU A 65 2.10 -7.17 -12.01
C GLU A 65 1.00 -8.14 -12.44
N LEU A 66 1.28 -9.00 -13.43
CA LEU A 66 0.36 -10.06 -13.85
C LEU A 66 0.03 -10.99 -12.68
N ALA A 67 1.02 -11.36 -11.86
CA ALA A 67 0.80 -12.19 -10.67
C ALA A 67 -0.12 -11.49 -9.65
N TYR A 68 0.07 -10.18 -9.41
CA TYR A 68 -0.83 -9.40 -8.55
C TYR A 68 -2.26 -9.39 -9.09
N LEU A 69 -2.44 -9.00 -10.35
CA LEU A 69 -3.77 -8.92 -10.98
C LEU A 69 -4.48 -10.27 -10.99
N LYS A 70 -3.78 -11.34 -11.38
CA LYS A 70 -4.38 -12.68 -11.46
C LYS A 70 -4.79 -13.19 -10.08
N THR A 71 -3.96 -12.96 -9.06
CA THR A 71 -4.29 -13.35 -7.69
C THR A 71 -5.50 -12.57 -7.16
N SER A 72 -5.57 -11.26 -7.41
CA SER A 72 -6.74 -10.45 -7.05
C SER A 72 -8.02 -10.94 -7.73
N GLN A 73 -7.97 -11.29 -9.02
CA GLN A 73 -9.12 -11.84 -9.75
C GLN A 73 -9.61 -13.15 -9.17
N VAL A 74 -8.70 -14.10 -8.87
CA VAL A 74 -9.04 -15.40 -8.28
C VAL A 74 -9.69 -15.23 -6.91
N ASN A 75 -9.24 -14.23 -6.14
CA ASN A 75 -9.78 -13.92 -4.82
C ASN A 75 -11.01 -12.99 -4.83
N GLY A 76 -11.49 -12.55 -6.01
CA GLY A 76 -12.59 -11.58 -6.10
C GLY A 76 -12.28 -10.22 -5.47
N CYS A 77 -11.00 -9.83 -5.40
CA CYS A 77 -10.57 -8.54 -4.86
C CYS A 77 -10.74 -7.45 -5.91
N ALA A 78 -11.77 -6.62 -5.73
CA ALA A 78 -12.16 -5.59 -6.70
C ALA A 78 -11.36 -4.27 -6.60
N TYR A 79 -10.66 -4.04 -5.47
CA TYR A 79 -9.73 -2.91 -5.31
C TYR A 79 -8.37 -3.29 -5.87
#